data_AF-A0A7S3AS14-F1
#
_entry.id   AF-A0A7S3AS14-F1
#
_cell.length_a   1.000
_cell.length_b   1.000
_cell.length_c   1.000
_cell.angle_alpha   90.00
_cell.angle_beta   90.00
_cell.angle_gamma   90.00
#
_symmetry.space_group_name_H-M   'P 1'
#
loop_
_entity.id
_entity.type
_entity.pdbx_description
1 polymer ?
#
loop_
_entity_poly.entity_id
_entity_poly.type
_entity_poly.pdbx_seq_one_letter_code
_entity_poly.pdbx_strand_id
1 'polypeptide(L)'
;PGVHMLLFSGHADATVAHADASRATAAGAPAAETTLPFQRGGVAEVIGADALSRVISAHSDTLELVLLNGCSSLHLALRLVHAGIGAVICWETPVPDAAATRFGVGVARALAQ
;
A
#
# COMPACT_ATOMS: atom_id res chain seq x y z
N PRO A 1 9.34 24.54 3.13
CA PRO A 1 8.31 23.58 2.66
C PRO A 1 8.92 22.17 2.61
N GLY A 2 8.57 21.31 3.57
CA GLY A 2 9.04 19.93 3.60
C GLY A 2 8.14 19.05 2.75
N VAL A 3 8.71 18.12 1.99
CA VAL A 3 7.94 17.11 1.26
C VAL A 3 7.28 16.20 2.29
N HIS A 4 5.95 16.20 2.35
CA HIS A 4 5.19 15.28 3.18
C HIS A 4 5.04 13.95 2.44
N MET A 5 5.87 12.97 2.81
CA MET A 5 5.89 11.65 2.20
C MET A 5 5.33 10.59 3.16
N LEU A 6 4.48 9.70 2.63
CA LEU A 6 4.11 8.46 3.29
C LEU A 6 4.85 7.27 2.65
N LEU A 7 5.60 6.51 3.46
CA LEU A 7 6.24 5.26 3.05
C LEU A 7 5.41 4.07 3.53
N PHE A 8 4.96 3.24 2.59
CA PHE A 8 4.36 1.95 2.86
C PHE A 8 5.31 0.85 2.40
N SER A 9 5.72 -0.03 3.30
CA SER A 9 6.59 -1.17 3.00
C SER A 9 5.92 -2.45 3.50
N GLY A 10 5.47 -3.29 2.57
CA GLY A 10 4.75 -4.53 2.86
C GLY A 10 4.66 -5.41 1.61
N HIS A 11 4.66 -6.74 1.79
CA HIS A 11 4.40 -7.67 0.69
C HIS A 11 2.90 -7.68 0.38
N ALA A 12 2.50 -7.31 -0.84
CA ALA A 12 1.13 -7.54 -1.30
C ALA A 12 0.92 -9.03 -1.60
N ASP A 13 1.08 -9.89 -0.60
CA ASP A 13 0.90 -11.33 -0.73
C ASP A 13 -0.08 -11.80 0.35
N ALA A 14 -1.37 -11.59 0.08
CA ALA A 14 -2.47 -12.43 0.58
C ALA A 14 -3.82 -11.89 0.09
N THR A 15 -4.45 -12.63 -0.81
CA THR A 15 -5.88 -12.90 -0.66
C THR A 15 -6.09 -13.54 0.70
N VAL A 16 -6.47 -12.77 1.71
CA VAL A 16 -7.01 -13.36 2.94
C VAL A 16 -8.44 -13.77 2.58
N ALA A 17 -8.62 -15.03 2.18
CA ALA A 17 -9.93 -15.64 2.26
C ALA A 17 -10.35 -15.53 3.72
N HIS A 18 -11.40 -14.74 4.00
CA HIS A 18 -12.01 -14.70 5.32
C HIS A 18 -12.30 -16.15 5.73
N ALA A 19 -11.54 -16.65 6.70
CA ALA A 19 -11.78 -17.94 7.32
C ALA A 19 -13.03 -17.81 8.19
N ASP A 20 -14.19 -17.78 7.54
CA ASP A 20 -15.47 -18.17 8.12
C ASP A 20 -16.47 -18.67 7.03
N ALA A 21 -15.95 -19.39 6.04
CA ALA A 21 -16.75 -19.89 4.91
C ALA A 21 -17.43 -21.25 5.18
N SER A 22 -17.76 -21.57 6.43
CA SER A 22 -18.63 -22.73 6.71
C SER A 22 -20.13 -22.42 6.51
N ARG A 23 -20.51 -21.24 6.02
CA ARG A 23 -21.93 -20.92 5.80
C ARG A 23 -22.21 -19.83 4.76
N ALA A 24 -21.80 -20.00 3.51
CA ALA A 24 -22.37 -19.21 2.42
C ALA A 24 -22.20 -19.91 1.05
N THR A 25 -23.02 -20.93 0.80
CA THR A 25 -23.39 -21.28 -0.57
C THR A 25 -24.48 -20.31 -1.06
N ALA A 26 -24.32 -19.83 -2.30
CA ALA A 26 -25.32 -19.12 -3.12
C ALA A 26 -25.53 -17.61 -2.90
N ALA A 27 -24.55 -16.80 -3.31
CA ALA A 27 -24.72 -15.52 -4.01
C ALA A 27 -23.31 -15.06 -4.44
N GLY A 28 -23.16 -14.45 -5.62
CA GLY A 28 -21.87 -14.13 -6.24
C GLY A 28 -20.81 -13.65 -5.25
N ALA A 29 -19.67 -14.35 -5.22
CA ALA A 29 -18.58 -14.02 -4.31
C ALA A 29 -18.16 -12.55 -4.51
N PRO A 30 -18.10 -11.73 -3.44
CA PRO A 30 -17.54 -10.39 -3.55
C PRO A 30 -16.09 -10.52 -4.04
N ALA A 31 -15.70 -9.65 -4.97
CA ALA A 31 -14.31 -9.57 -5.42
C ALA A 31 -13.39 -9.53 -4.20
N ALA A 32 -12.43 -10.45 -4.12
CA ALA A 32 -11.54 -10.58 -2.97
C ALA A 32 -10.89 -9.21 -2.69
N GLU A 33 -11.14 -8.66 -1.50
CA GLU A 33 -10.57 -7.38 -1.10
C GLU A 33 -9.05 -7.53 -1.06
N THR A 34 -8.33 -6.71 -1.83
CA THR A 34 -6.87 -6.70 -1.79
C THR A 34 -6.43 -6.14 -0.45
N THR A 35 -5.70 -6.93 0.34
CA THR A 35 -5.19 -6.51 1.64
C THR A 35 -3.70 -6.27 1.59
N LEU A 36 -3.22 -5.37 2.44
CA LEU A 36 -1.82 -4.94 2.49
C LEU A 36 -1.31 -5.10 3.91
N PRO A 37 -0.31 -5.95 4.15
CA PRO A 37 0.33 -6.05 5.44
C PRO A 37 1.22 -4.82 5.68
N PHE A 38 1.24 -4.35 6.93
CA PHE A 38 2.15 -3.32 7.41
C PHE A 38 2.62 -3.66 8.82
N GLN A 39 3.68 -2.99 9.29
CA GLN A 39 4.13 -3.13 10.67
C GLN A 39 3.87 -1.85 11.47
N ARG A 40 3.28 -2.00 12.65
CA ARG A 40 3.12 -0.91 13.64
C ARG A 40 3.67 -1.38 14.97
N GLY A 41 4.70 -0.71 15.48
CA GLY A 41 5.33 -1.07 16.76
C GLY A 41 5.90 -2.51 16.80
N GLY A 42 6.33 -3.04 15.65
CA GLY A 42 6.81 -4.42 15.52
C GLY A 42 5.71 -5.48 15.36
N VAL A 43 4.44 -5.09 15.39
CA VAL A 43 3.30 -5.99 15.16
C VAL A 43 2.90 -5.92 13.70
N ALA A 44 2.74 -7.09 13.05
CA ALA A 44 2.18 -7.18 11.71
C ALA A 44 0.67 -6.96 11.76
N GLU A 45 0.18 -5.99 10.99
CA GLU A 45 -1.21 -5.63 10.83
C GLU A 45 -1.59 -5.67 9.35
N VAL A 46 -2.89 -5.72 9.05
CA VAL A 46 -3.41 -5.80 7.70
C VAL A 46 -4.45 -4.70 7.50
N ILE A 47 -4.35 -3.98 6.38
CA ILE A 47 -5.34 -2.97 5.97
C ILE A 47 -5.86 -3.30 4.58
N GLY A 48 -7.17 -3.18 4.36
CA GLY A 48 -7.76 -3.27 3.03
C GLY A 48 -7.31 -2.12 2.14
N ALA A 49 -7.09 -2.37 0.85
CA ALA A 49 -6.68 -1.34 -0.12
C ALA A 49 -7.68 -0.18 -0.19
N ASP A 50 -8.97 -0.46 0.03
CA ASP A 50 -10.03 0.54 0.10
C ASP A 50 -9.88 1.44 1.32
N ALA A 51 -9.68 0.84 2.50
CA ALA A 51 -9.46 1.58 3.74
C ALA A 51 -8.19 2.43 3.67
N LEU A 52 -7.09 1.85 3.15
CA LEU A 52 -5.84 2.58 2.97
C LEU A 52 -6.00 3.75 2.00
N SER A 53 -6.66 3.52 0.86
CA SER A 53 -6.91 4.59 -0.12
C SER A 53 -7.70 5.72 0.52
N ARG A 54 -8.79 5.42 1.25
CA ARG A 54 -9.60 6.45 1.93
C ARG A 54 -8.80 7.27 2.93
N VAL A 55 -7.96 6.62 3.74
CA VAL A 55 -7.11 7.32 4.73
C VAL A 55 -6.10 8.21 4.02
N ILE A 56 -5.40 7.71 3.00
CA ILE A 56 -4.39 8.48 2.27
C ILE A 56 -5.04 9.65 1.52
N SER A 57 -6.17 9.44 0.86
CA SER A 57 -6.90 10.48 0.12
C SER A 57 -7.45 11.58 1.02
N ALA A 58 -7.75 11.29 2.29
CA ALA A 58 -8.15 12.32 3.25
C ALA A 58 -7.00 13.32 3.54
N HIS A 59 -5.79 13.01 3.10
CA HIS A 59 -4.59 13.84 3.24
C HIS A 59 -4.01 14.25 1.88
N SER A 60 -4.79 14.19 0.79
CA SER A 60 -4.30 14.54 -0.55
C SER A 60 -3.83 15.99 -0.67
N ASP A 61 -4.40 16.91 0.11
CA ASP A 61 -4.00 18.33 0.13
C ASP A 61 -2.66 18.56 0.85
N THR A 62 -2.18 17.56 1.60
CA THR A 62 -0.92 17.67 2.36
C THR A 62 0.15 16.69 1.89
N LEU A 63 -0.22 15.53 1.33
CA LEU A 63 0.71 14.53 0.81
C LEU A 63 1.05 14.80 -0.65
N GLU A 64 2.29 15.22 -0.90
CA GLU A 64 2.80 15.44 -2.27
C GLU A 64 3.27 14.13 -2.92
N LEU A 65 3.74 13.17 -2.11
CA LEU A 65 4.33 11.92 -2.57
C LEU A 65 3.96 10.73 -1.68
N VAL A 66 3.55 9.63 -2.31
CA VAL A 66 3.38 8.34 -1.63
C VAL A 66 4.34 7.32 -2.23
N LEU A 67 5.09 6.62 -1.37
CA LEU A 67 5.97 5.53 -1.78
C LEU A 67 5.40 4.19 -1.31
N LEU A 68 4.92 3.39 -2.26
CA LEU A 68 4.48 2.01 -2.09
C LEU A 68 5.64 1.06 -2.37
N ASN A 69 6.53 0.90 -1.40
CA ASN A 69 7.73 0.07 -1.51
C ASN A 69 7.45 -1.44 -1.28
N GLY A 70 6.32 -1.90 -1.81
CA GLY A 70 5.87 -3.28 -1.78
C GLY A 70 5.65 -3.82 -3.19
N CYS A 71 5.81 -5.13 -3.38
CA CYS A 71 5.58 -5.83 -4.65
C CYS A 71 4.17 -5.57 -5.21
N SER A 72 4.03 -5.60 -6.54
CA SER A 72 2.74 -5.66 -7.24
C SER A 72 1.71 -4.60 -6.81
N SER A 73 2.18 -3.38 -6.52
CA SER A 73 1.39 -2.31 -5.91
C SER A 73 0.80 -1.31 -6.91
N LEU A 74 0.94 -1.55 -8.21
CA LEU A 74 0.45 -0.66 -9.28
C LEU A 74 -1.05 -0.35 -9.19
N HIS A 75 -1.90 -1.36 -8.92
CA HIS A 75 -3.33 -1.14 -8.79
C HIS A 75 -3.66 -0.13 -7.67
N LEU A 76 -3.00 -0.24 -6.52
CA LEU A 76 -3.16 0.72 -5.43
C LEU A 76 -2.62 2.10 -5.84
N ALA A 77 -1.48 2.18 -6.52
CA ALA A 77 -0.92 3.43 -6.98
C ALA A 77 -1.88 4.21 -7.88
N LEU A 78 -2.50 3.52 -8.85
CA LEU A 78 -3.49 4.12 -9.74
C LEU A 78 -4.70 4.66 -8.98
N ARG A 79 -5.15 3.95 -7.95
CA ARG A 79 -6.27 4.41 -7.11
C ARG A 79 -5.92 5.67 -6.31
N LEU A 80 -4.71 5.76 -5.76
CA LEU A 80 -4.25 6.92 -5.04
C LEU A 80 -4.13 8.15 -5.94
N VAL A 81 -3.59 7.97 -7.15
CA VAL A 81 -3.53 9.04 -8.17
C VAL A 81 -4.94 9.50 -8.55
N HIS A 82 -5.86 8.56 -8.81
CA HIS A 82 -7.25 8.90 -9.12
C HIS A 82 -7.95 9.66 -7.98
N ALA A 83 -7.53 9.40 -6.74
CA ALA A 83 -8.05 10.07 -5.56
C ALA A 83 -7.31 11.38 -5.20
N GLY A 84 -6.46 11.89 -6.09
CA GLY A 84 -5.87 13.23 -5.99
C GLY A 84 -4.45 13.29 -5.42
N ILE A 85 -3.79 12.15 -5.18
CA ILE A 85 -2.37 12.16 -4.79
C ILE A 85 -1.51 12.59 -5.98
N GLY A 86 -0.67 13.61 -5.77
CA GLY A 86 0.14 14.23 -6.83
C GLY A 86 1.15 13.29 -7.47
N ALA A 87 1.83 12.47 -6.66
CA ALA A 87 2.78 11.47 -7.15
C ALA A 87 2.77 10.18 -6.31
N VAL A 88 2.90 9.04 -6.99
CA VAL A 88 3.03 7.72 -6.34
C VAL A 88 4.17 6.94 -6.98
N ILE A 89 5.08 6.42 -6.17
CA ILE A 89 6.13 5.48 -6.59
C ILE A 89 5.71 4.08 -6.13
N CYS A 90 5.79 3.10 -7.02
CA CYS A 90 5.38 1.72 -6.74
C CYS A 90 6.21 0.71 -7.53
N TRP A 91 6.08 -0.57 -7.17
CA TRP A 91 6.61 -1.69 -7.94
C TRP A 91 5.46 -2.37 -8.69
N GLU A 92 5.49 -2.34 -10.02
CA GLU A 92 4.52 -3.06 -10.85
C GLU A 92 4.69 -4.57 -10.74
N THR A 93 5.93 -5.04 -10.60
CA THR A 93 6.30 -6.45 -10.53
C THR A 93 6.79 -6.84 -9.13
N PRO A 94 6.94 -8.15 -8.84
CA PRO A 94 7.68 -8.59 -7.68
C PRO A 94 9.08 -7.98 -7.63
N VAL A 95 9.50 -7.54 -6.45
CA VAL A 95 10.81 -6.97 -6.17
C VAL A 95 11.47 -7.75 -5.03
N PRO A 96 12.76 -8.12 -5.11
CA PRO A 96 13.45 -8.73 -3.99
C PRO A 96 13.53 -7.79 -2.78
N ASP A 97 13.34 -8.31 -1.57
CA ASP A 97 13.36 -7.54 -0.32
C ASP A 97 14.63 -6.69 -0.17
N ALA A 98 15.79 -7.24 -0.53
CA ALA A 98 17.06 -6.51 -0.46
C ALA A 98 17.08 -5.30 -1.40
N ALA A 99 16.45 -5.39 -2.58
CA ALA A 99 16.36 -4.28 -3.52
C ALA A 99 15.36 -3.22 -3.04
N ALA A 100 14.17 -3.65 -2.59
CA ALA A 100 13.18 -2.76 -1.99
C ALA A 100 13.76 -2.02 -0.76
N THR A 101 14.49 -2.72 0.10
CA THR A 101 15.17 -2.12 1.27
C THR A 101 16.18 -1.06 0.85
N ARG A 102 17.07 -1.37 -0.11
CA ARG A 102 18.08 -0.41 -0.59
C ARG A 102 17.43 0.82 -1.21
N PHE A 103 16.37 0.63 -1.99
CA PHE A 103 15.62 1.72 -2.59
C PHE A 103 14.98 2.61 -1.52
N GLY A 104 14.25 2.04 -0.56
CA GLY A 104 13.60 2.78 0.52
C GLY A 104 14.59 3.59 1.37
N VAL A 105 15.73 3.00 1.72
CA VAL A 105 16.82 3.72 2.43
C VAL A 105 17.39 4.85 1.58
N GLY A 106 17.60 4.63 0.28
CA GLY A 106 18.08 5.66 -0.65
C GLY A 106 17.14 6.85 -0.75
N VAL A 107 15.84 6.60 -0.92
CA VAL A 107 14.81 7.65 -0.97
C VAL A 107 14.75 8.42 0.34
N ALA A 108 14.71 7.74 1.48
CA ALA A 108 14.67 8.39 2.79
C ALA A 108 15.89 9.30 3.03
N ARG A 109 17.09 8.88 2.58
CA ARG A 109 18.30 9.69 2.66
C ARG A 109 18.26 10.90 1.73
N ALA A 110 17.75 10.75 0.52
CA ALA A 110 17.65 11.84 -0.45
C ALA A 110 16.68 12.94 0.00
N LEU A 111 15.58 12.56 0.67
CA LEU A 111 14.57 13.50 1.18
C LEU A 111 14.97 14.19 2.49
N ALA A 112 15.98 13.69 3.18
CA ALA A 112 16.50 14.30 4.41
C ALA A 112 17.55 15.41 4.14
N GLN A 113 17.88 15.67 2.87
CA GLN A 113 18.79 16.72 2.42
C GLN A 113 18.03 18.00 2.06
#